data_AF-A0A0K2ZR58-F1
#
_entry.id   AF-A0A0K2ZR58-F1
#
_cell.length_a   1.000
_cell.length_b   1.000
_cell.length_c   1.000
_cell.angle_alpha   90.00
_cell.angle_beta   90.00
_cell.angle_gamma   90.00
#
_symmetry.space_group_name_H-M   'P 1'
#
loop_
_entity.id
_entity.type
_entity.pdbx_description
1 polymer ?
#
loop_
_entity_poly.entity_id
_entity_poly.type
_entity_poly.pdbx_seq_one_letter_code
_entity_poly.pdbx_strand_id
1 'polypeptide(L)' 'MAWLNSIAILILQTPALLALRDYEWQKKAGLDPVFDPLPLGIKNADLWRECLVPPVPCGE' A
#
# COMPACT_ATOMS: atom_id res chain seq x y z
N MET A 1 -9.48 -26.61 -9.89
CA MET A 1 -9.14 -26.79 -8.47
C MET A 1 -8.71 -25.44 -7.89
N ALA A 2 -9.59 -24.76 -7.17
CA ALA A 2 -9.43 -23.36 -6.76
C ALA A 2 -8.55 -23.14 -5.51
N TRP A 3 -7.98 -24.20 -4.94
CA TRP A 3 -7.34 -24.17 -3.62
C TRP A 3 -6.08 -23.29 -3.56
N LEU A 4 -5.29 -23.22 -4.64
CA LEU A 4 -4.08 -22.38 -4.70
C LEU A 4 -4.42 -20.88 -4.69
N ASN A 5 -5.54 -20.50 -5.30
CA ASN A 5 -5.98 -19.11 -5.35
C ASN A 5 -6.39 -18.63 -3.95
N SER A 6 -7.10 -19.47 -3.19
CA SER A 6 -7.46 -19.18 -1.80
C SER A 6 -6.23 -18.98 -0.90
N ILE A 7 -5.19 -19.80 -1.06
CA ILE A 7 -3.94 -19.65 -0.29
C ILE A 7 -3.23 -18.33 -0.64
N ALA A 8 -3.20 -17.94 -1.92
CA ALA A 8 -2.62 -16.68 -2.35
C ALA A 8 -3.32 -15.46 -1.71
N ILE A 9 -4.66 -15.46 -1.68
CA ILE A 9 -5.44 -14.39 -1.04
C ILE A 9 -5.15 -14.33 0.47
N LEU A 10 -5.01 -15.48 1.13
CA LEU A 10 -4.68 -15.54 2.55
C LEU A 10 -3.26 -15.05 2.86
N ILE A 11 -2.31 -15.14 1.93
CA ILE A 11 -0.97 -14.56 2.16
C ILE A 11 -1.00 -13.04 1.94
N LEU A 12 -1.84 -12.55 1.02
CA LEU A 12 -1.97 -11.12 0.71
C LEU A 12 -2.75 -10.30 1.76
N GLN A 13 -3.51 -10.94 2.64
CA GLN A 13 -4.37 -10.24 3.62
C GLN A 13 -3.57 -9.37 4.61
N THR A 14 -2.35 -9.78 4.97
CA THR A 14 -1.51 -9.07 5.94
C THR A 14 -1.07 -7.68 5.46
N PRO A 15 -0.43 -7.52 4.27
CA PRO A 15 -0.10 -6.20 3.75
C PRO A 15 -1.36 -5.39 3.39
N ALA A 16 -2.45 -6.03 2.96
CA ALA A 16 -3.71 -5.34 2.65
C ALA A 16 -4.33 -4.69 3.90
N LEU A 17 -4.33 -5.38 5.03
CA LEU A 17 -4.81 -4.84 6.30
C LEU A 17 -3.90 -3.72 6.83
N LEU A 18 -2.59 -3.87 6.69
CA LEU A 18 -1.63 -2.83 7.06
C LEU A 18 -1.86 -1.53 6.26
N ALA A 19 -2.04 -1.64 4.94
CA ALA A 19 -2.37 -0.50 4.09
C ALA A 19 -3.72 0.15 4.45
N LEU A 20 -4.72 -0.67 4.79
CA LEU A 20 -6.03 -0.17 5.20
C LEU A 20 -5.95 0.64 6.50
N ARG A 21 -5.19 0.14 7.49
CA ARG A 21 -5.03 0.84 8.78
C ARG A 21 -4.28 2.15 8.65
N ASP A 22 -3.27 2.19 7.77
CA ASP A 22 -2.54 3.41 7.46
C ASP A 22 -3.46 4.46 6.82
N TYR A 23 -4.26 4.06 5.84
CA TYR A 23 -5.28 4.92 5.22
C TYR A 23 -6.31 5.44 6.24
N GLU A 24 -6.82 4.57 7.11
CA GLU A 24 -7.77 4.97 8.17
C GLU A 24 -7.17 6.00 9.14
N TRP A 25 -5.90 5.83 9.50
CA TRP A 25 -5.19 6.75 10.39
C TRP A 25 -4.98 8.12 9.74
N GLN A 26 -4.53 8.15 8.48
CA GLN A 26 -4.35 9.38 7.71
C GLN A 26 -5.68 10.12 7.48
N LYS A 27 -6.74 9.40 7.11
CA LYS A 27 -8.09 9.96 6.94
C LYS A 27 -8.62 10.56 8.25
N LYS A 28 -8.34 9.92 9.39
CA LYS A 28 -8.74 10.43 10.71
C LYS A 28 -7.94 11.66 11.14
N ALA A 29 -6.68 11.77 10.70
CA ALA A 29 -5.82 12.91 10.95
C ALA A 29 -6.16 14.13 10.08
N GLY A 30 -7.06 13.99 9.09
CA GLY A 30 -7.44 15.08 8.19
C GLY A 30 -6.33 15.48 7.22
N LEU A 31 -5.34 14.61 7.03
CA LEU A 31 -4.26 14.76 6.05
C LEU A 31 -4.72 14.18 4.70
N ASP A 32 -4.12 14.65 3.61
CA ASP A 32 -4.27 14.00 2.31
C ASP A 32 -3.66 12.59 2.40
N PRO A 33 -4.46 11.52 2.23
CA PRO A 33 -4.00 10.17 2.47
C PRO A 33 -3.00 9.75 1.38
N VAL A 34 -1.72 9.73 1.73
CA VAL A 34 -0.61 9.32 0.86
C VAL A 34 0.05 8.08 1.46
N PHE A 35 0.04 6.99 0.71
CA PHE A 35 0.58 5.71 1.17
C PHE A 35 2.12 5.75 1.19
N ASP A 36 2.72 5.69 2.39
CA ASP A 36 4.16 5.61 2.55
C ASP A 36 4.61 4.17 2.87
N PRO A 37 5.24 3.43 1.93
CA PRO A 37 5.64 2.05 2.16
C PRO A 37 6.85 1.88 3.09
N LEU A 38 7.59 2.95 3.41
CA LEU A 38 8.79 2.93 4.26
C LEU A 38 8.50 2.49 5.71
N PRO A 39 7.57 3.13 6.45
CA PRO A 39 7.24 2.72 7.82
C PRO A 39 6.56 1.35 7.91
N LEU A 40 5.94 0.89 6.82
CA LEU A 40 5.19 -0.38 6.75
C LEU A 40 6.06 -1.60 6.42
N GLY A 41 7.34 -1.42 6.11
CA GLY A 41 8.27 -2.53 5.82
C GLY A 41 7.95 -3.30 4.54
N ILE A 42 7.18 -2.70 3.62
CA ILE A 42 6.76 -3.33 2.36
C ILE A 42 7.91 -3.20 1.37
N LYS A 43 8.69 -4.27 1.23
CA LYS A 43 9.75 -4.39 0.23
C LYS A 43 9.10 -4.53 -1.16
N ASN A 44 9.62 -3.80 -2.16
CA ASN A 44 9.14 -3.72 -3.56
C ASN A 44 8.01 -2.72 -3.87
N ALA A 45 7.79 -1.71 -3.02
CA ALA A 45 6.92 -0.57 -3.36
C ALA A 45 7.75 0.65 -3.82
N ASP A 46 8.49 0.52 -4.93
CA ASP A 46 9.28 1.63 -5.52
C ASP A 46 8.40 2.69 -6.22
N LEU A 47 7.34 2.23 -6.90
CA LEU A 47 6.36 3.08 -7.60
C LEU A 47 5.72 4.16 -6.70
N TRP A 48 5.43 3.83 -5.43
CA TRP A 48 4.88 4.79 -4.47
C TRP A 48 5.94 5.77 -3.93
N ARG A 49 7.22 5.38 -3.94
CA ARG A 49 8.33 6.27 -3.54
C ARG A 49 8.58 7.36 -4.57
N GLU A 50 8.44 7.03 -5.86
CA GLU A 50 8.62 7.98 -6.95
C GLU A 50 7.49 9.02 -7.00
N CYS A 51 6.24 8.63 -6.72
CA CYS A 51 5.09 9.55 -6.72
C CYS A 51 4.99 10.44 -5.46
N LEU A 52 5.85 10.23 -4.44
CA LEU A 52 6.00 11.14 -3.28
C LEU A 52 6.83 12.40 -3.61
N VAL A 53 7.51 12.44 -4.76
CA VAL A 53 8.32 13.58 -5.23
C VAL A 53 7.61 14.27 -6.40
N PRO A 54 7.16 15.54 -6.28
CA PRO A 54 6.64 16.29 -7.42
C PRO A 54 7.82 16.75 -8.32
N PRO A 55 7.78 16.68 -9.67
CA PRO A 55 6.66 16.44 -10.57
C PRO A 55 6.93 15.26 -11.54
N VAL A 56 6.58 14.03 -11.14
CA VAL A 56 6.60 12.88 -12.08
C VAL A 56 5.17 12.37 -12.24
N PRO A 57 4.60 12.34 -13.46
CA PRO A 57 3.27 11.79 -13.69
C PRO A 57 3.31 10.29 -13.38
N CYS A 58 2.49 9.87 -12.42
CA CYS A 58 2.40 8.49 -11.96
C CYS A 58 1.77 7.65 -13.10
N GLY A 59 2.61 7.02 -13.93
CA GLY A 59 2.21 6.01 -14.92
C GLY A 59 2.53 6.37 -16.39
N GLU A 60 3.69 5.90 -16.85
CA GLU A 60 3.82 5.18 -18.13
C GLU A 60 4.47 3.82 -17.85
#